data_AF-A0A4R3NT58-F1
#
_entry.id   AF-A0A4R3NT58-F1
#
_cell.length_a   1.000
_cell.length_b   1.000
_cell.length_c   1.000
_cell.angle_alpha   90.00
_cell.angle_beta   90.00
_cell.angle_gamma   90.00
#
_symmetry.space_group_name_H-M   'P 1'
#
loop_
_entity.id
_entity.type
_entity.pdbx_description
1 polymer ?
#
loop_
_entity_poly.entity_id
_entity_poly.type
_entity_poly.pdbx_seq_one_letter_code
_entity_poly.pdbx_strand_id
1 'polypeptide(L)'
;MRNILFLIALFSGFSVAGESNSQKQEFWYEGCPKYTDEQLEQLRGSKVASTEELQAHSKKDLEEFSNKTECDLMNLKERRKYLLEKLNKMDESANK
;
A
#
# COMPACT_ATOMS: atom_id res chain seq x y z
N MET A 1 -49.91 -0.80 -17.13
CA MET A 1 -50.04 0.68 -17.09
C MET A 1 -49.53 1.11 -15.72
N ARG A 2 -48.28 1.55 -15.57
CA ARG A 2 -47.67 2.84 -15.99
C ARG A 2 -47.75 3.87 -14.85
N ASN A 3 -46.59 4.06 -14.21
CA ASN A 3 -46.16 5.20 -13.37
C ASN A 3 -46.88 5.32 -12.00
N ILE A 4 -46.29 5.77 -10.90
CA ILE A 4 -45.34 6.88 -10.75
C ILE A 4 -44.38 6.60 -9.58
N LEU A 5 -43.11 6.47 -9.93
CA LEU A 5 -41.93 6.83 -9.14
C LEU A 5 -42.10 8.23 -8.55
N PHE A 6 -42.12 8.44 -7.23
CA PHE A 6 -41.70 9.70 -6.58
C PHE A 6 -41.73 9.57 -5.05
N LEU A 7 -40.80 8.78 -4.47
CA LEU A 7 -40.36 8.94 -3.08
C LEU A 7 -38.83 8.81 -3.00
N ILE A 8 -38.15 9.37 -4.02
CA ILE A 8 -36.70 9.62 -4.04
C ILE A 8 -36.54 11.13 -4.04
N ALA A 9 -36.60 11.74 -2.85
CA ALA A 9 -36.07 13.07 -2.57
C ALA A 9 -36.29 13.29 -1.08
N LEU A 10 -35.23 13.19 -0.28
CA LEU A 10 -35.01 13.90 1.01
C LEU A 10 -33.84 13.34 1.84
N PHE A 11 -33.02 12.42 1.30
CA PHE A 11 -31.72 12.07 1.91
C PHE A 11 -30.52 12.63 1.12
N SER A 12 -30.71 13.77 0.47
CA SER A 12 -29.62 14.59 -0.08
C SER A 12 -29.22 15.61 1.00
N GLY A 13 -28.22 15.32 1.82
CA GLY A 13 -27.80 16.31 2.82
C GLY A 13 -26.63 15.98 3.75
N PHE A 14 -26.12 14.75 3.80
CA PHE A 14 -24.83 14.50 4.46
C PHE A 14 -23.73 14.34 3.41
N SER A 15 -23.34 15.47 2.85
CA SER A 15 -21.96 15.63 2.41
C SER A 15 -21.10 15.61 3.67
N VAL A 16 -20.71 14.42 4.12
CA VAL A 16 -19.48 14.28 4.88
C VAL A 16 -18.40 14.73 3.92
N ALA A 17 -18.08 16.03 3.98
CA ALA A 17 -16.76 16.51 3.63
C ALA A 17 -15.81 15.88 4.63
N GLY A 18 -15.51 14.60 4.41
CA GLY A 18 -14.30 14.03 4.91
C GLY A 18 -13.21 14.84 4.27
N GLU A 19 -12.57 15.70 5.05
CA GLU A 19 -11.19 16.08 4.80
C GLU A 19 -10.43 14.76 4.71
N SER A 20 -10.39 14.15 3.52
CA SER A 20 -9.40 13.14 3.25
C SER A 20 -8.10 13.90 3.37
N ASN A 21 -7.42 13.71 4.49
CA ASN A 21 -5.99 13.89 4.61
C ASN A 21 -5.35 13.01 3.52
N SER A 22 -5.40 13.48 2.28
CA SER A 22 -4.59 12.95 1.19
C SER A 22 -3.19 13.42 1.51
N GLN A 23 -2.54 12.71 2.45
CA GLN A 23 -1.10 12.63 2.47
C GLN A 23 -0.70 12.35 1.02
N LYS A 24 0.01 13.32 0.43
CA LYS A 24 0.46 13.28 -0.95
C LYS A 24 1.21 11.96 -1.11
N GLN A 25 0.61 10.99 -1.79
CA GLN A 25 1.17 9.65 -1.87
C GLN A 25 2.48 9.74 -2.67
N GLU A 26 3.59 9.45 -2.00
CA GLU A 26 4.90 9.42 -2.63
C GLU A 26 5.11 8.07 -3.29
N PHE A 27 5.90 8.05 -4.36
CA PHE A 27 6.20 6.85 -5.14
C PHE A 27 7.72 6.69 -5.28
N TRP A 28 8.19 5.45 -5.36
CA TRP A 28 9.57 5.15 -5.77
C TRP A 28 9.72 5.27 -7.29
N TYR A 29 8.71 4.79 -8.01
CA TYR A 29 8.53 4.85 -9.46
C TYR A 29 7.03 4.65 -9.77
N GLU A 30 6.65 4.81 -11.04
CA GLU A 30 5.25 4.65 -11.45
C GLU A 30 4.69 3.28 -11.04
N GLY A 31 3.56 3.29 -10.33
CA GLY A 31 2.92 2.06 -9.85
C GLY A 31 3.51 1.47 -8.55
N CYS A 32 4.57 2.05 -7.97
CA CYS A 32 5.10 1.61 -6.68
C CYS A 32 5.06 2.72 -5.62
N PRO A 33 3.97 2.79 -4.81
CA PRO A 33 3.87 3.78 -3.75
C PRO A 33 4.84 3.45 -2.61
N LYS A 34 5.29 4.50 -1.91
CA LYS A 34 6.03 4.37 -0.65
C LYS A 34 5.08 3.89 0.44
N TYR A 35 5.51 2.88 1.18
CA TYR A 35 4.69 2.26 2.21
C TYR A 35 4.81 3.02 3.53
N THR A 36 3.69 3.15 4.24
CA THR A 36 3.70 3.58 5.63
C THR A 36 4.29 2.50 6.54
N ASP A 37 4.62 2.87 7.77
CA ASP A 37 5.08 1.90 8.76
C ASP A 37 4.01 0.82 9.03
N GLU A 38 2.71 1.13 9.01
CA GLU A 38 1.66 0.11 9.14
C GLU A 38 1.64 -0.88 7.97
N GLN A 39 1.81 -0.38 6.73
CA GLN A 39 1.85 -1.23 5.54
C GLN A 39 3.09 -2.14 5.54
N LEU A 40 4.23 -1.65 6.01
CA LEU A 40 5.45 -2.44 6.17
C LEU A 40 5.29 -3.54 7.23
N GLU A 41 4.58 -3.26 8.33
CA GLU A 41 4.30 -4.29 9.34
C GLU A 41 3.35 -5.38 8.81
N GLN A 42 2.43 -5.06 7.90
CA GLN A 42 1.58 -6.07 7.25
C GLN A 42 2.38 -7.03 6.35
N LEU A 43 3.56 -6.63 5.87
CA LEU A 43 4.46 -7.52 5.13
C LEU A 43 5.19 -8.52 6.06
N ARG A 44 5.24 -8.27 7.37
CA ARG A 44 5.89 -9.22 8.29
C ARG A 44 5.06 -10.48 8.42
N GLY A 45 5.68 -11.60 8.07
CA GLY A 45 5.02 -12.90 8.08
C GLY A 45 4.15 -13.17 6.87
N SER A 46 4.11 -12.26 5.88
CA SER A 46 3.54 -12.59 4.58
C SER A 46 4.35 -13.72 3.94
N LYS A 47 3.64 -14.66 3.32
CA LYS A 47 4.26 -15.77 2.59
C LYS A 47 4.27 -15.42 1.11
N VAL A 48 5.38 -15.75 0.45
CA VAL A 48 5.45 -15.74 -1.00
C VAL A 48 4.70 -16.98 -1.50
N ALA A 49 3.85 -16.79 -2.50
CA ALA A 49 3.11 -17.89 -3.12
C ALA A 49 4.07 -18.92 -3.71
N SER A 50 3.74 -20.21 -3.60
CA SER A 50 4.51 -21.28 -4.19
C SER A 50 4.33 -21.34 -5.70
N THR A 51 5.23 -22.03 -6.41
CA THR A 51 5.09 -22.27 -7.85
C THR A 51 3.78 -22.97 -8.20
N GLU A 52 3.32 -23.88 -7.36
CA GLU A 52 2.08 -24.64 -7.54
C GLU A 52 0.86 -23.73 -7.39
N GLU A 53 0.88 -22.81 -6.42
CA GLU A 53 -0.17 -21.80 -6.24
C GLU A 53 -0.22 -20.87 -7.46
N LEU A 54 0.94 -20.48 -7.99
CA LEU A 54 1.05 -19.57 -9.14
C LEU A 54 0.62 -20.20 -10.48
N GLN A 55 0.71 -21.52 -10.65
CA GLN A 55 0.34 -22.20 -11.90
C GLN A 55 -1.15 -22.05 -12.27
N ALA A 56 -2.02 -21.82 -11.28
CA ALA A 56 -3.46 -21.65 -11.52
C ALA A 56 -3.83 -20.26 -12.04
N HIS A 57 -2.89 -19.31 -12.03
CA HIS A 57 -3.15 -17.91 -12.35
C HIS A 57 -2.93 -17.58 -13.83
N SER A 58 -3.65 -16.57 -14.32
CA SER A 58 -3.44 -16.07 -15.68
C SER A 58 -2.11 -15.33 -15.78
N LYS A 59 -1.59 -15.17 -17.00
CA LYS A 59 -0.39 -14.36 -17.26
C LYS A 59 -0.51 -12.95 -16.66
N LYS A 60 -1.68 -12.32 -16.81
CA LYS A 60 -1.92 -10.96 -16.29
C LYS A 60 -1.83 -10.92 -14.76
N ASP A 61 -2.40 -11.90 -14.09
CA ASP A 61 -2.35 -11.97 -12.63
C ASP A 61 -0.91 -12.17 -12.16
N LEU A 62 -0.13 -13.01 -12.85
CA LEU A 62 1.28 -13.22 -12.54
C LEU A 62 2.13 -11.96 -12.74
N GLU A 63 1.85 -11.17 -13.77
CA GLU A 63 2.49 -9.86 -13.97
C GLU A 63 2.16 -8.89 -12.83
N GLU A 64 0.90 -8.84 -12.38
CA GLU A 64 0.47 -8.02 -11.25
C GLU A 64 1.12 -8.47 -9.93
N PHE A 65 1.16 -9.78 -9.67
CA PHE A 65 1.87 -10.36 -8.53
C PHE A 65 3.36 -10.02 -8.54
N SER A 66 4.01 -10.12 -9.71
CA SER A 66 5.42 -9.77 -9.87
C SER A 66 5.67 -8.30 -9.56
N ASN A 67 4.88 -7.40 -10.15
CA ASN A 67 5.01 -5.95 -9.95
C ASN A 67 4.78 -5.56 -8.48
N LYS A 68 3.79 -6.18 -7.83
CA LYS A 68 3.53 -5.98 -6.41
C LYS A 68 4.71 -6.45 -5.55
N THR A 69 5.20 -7.66 -5.82
CA THR A 69 6.32 -8.25 -5.07
C THR A 69 7.59 -7.40 -5.24
N GLU A 70 7.85 -6.88 -6.44
CA GLU A 70 8.96 -5.97 -6.68
C GLU A 70 8.83 -4.68 -5.84
N CYS A 71 7.63 -4.12 -5.78
CA CYS A 71 7.37 -2.93 -4.97
C CYS A 71 7.51 -3.19 -3.46
N ASP A 72 7.02 -4.35 -2.98
CA ASP A 72 7.20 -4.78 -1.58
C ASP A 72 8.69 -4.85 -1.23
N LEU A 73 9.50 -5.47 -2.11
CA LEU A 73 10.94 -5.58 -1.94
C LEU A 73 11.64 -4.22 -1.94
N MET A 74 11.23 -3.29 -2.81
CA MET A 74 11.77 -1.93 -2.83
C MET A 74 11.53 -1.21 -1.50
N ASN A 75 10.29 -1.26 -1.00
CA ASN A 75 9.91 -0.64 0.26
C ASN A 75 10.68 -1.22 1.45
N LEU A 76 10.85 -2.55 1.50
CA LEU A 76 11.63 -3.21 2.54
C LEU A 76 13.13 -2.85 2.48
N LYS A 77 13.71 -2.74 1.27
CA LYS A 77 15.11 -2.32 1.09
C LYS A 77 15.36 -0.91 1.60
N GLU A 78 14.49 0.03 1.23
CA GLU A 78 14.63 1.42 1.66
C GLU A 78 14.38 1.56 3.18
N ARG A 79 13.42 0.81 3.75
CA ARG A 79 13.24 0.75 5.20
C ARG A 79 14.49 0.23 5.91
N ARG A 80 15.12 -0.84 5.40
CA ARG A 80 16.37 -1.37 5.94
C ARG A 80 17.48 -0.31 5.93
N LYS A 81 17.65 0.39 4.81
CA LYS A 81 18.65 1.46 4.68
C LYS A 81 18.42 2.57 5.71
N TYR A 82 17.18 3.06 5.82
CA TYR A 82 16.80 4.06 6.81
C TYR A 82 17.13 3.62 8.26
N LEU A 83 16.79 2.37 8.62
CA LEU A 83 17.05 1.85 9.96
C LEU A 83 18.55 1.73 10.26
N LEU A 84 19.36 1.31 9.28
CA LEU A 84 20.82 1.26 9.41
C LEU A 84 21.42 2.65 9.62
N GLU A 85 20.99 3.64 8.83
CA GLU A 85 21.42 5.02 9.00
C GLU A 85 21.05 5.58 10.38
N LYS A 86 19.85 5.25 10.87
CA LYS A 86 19.40 5.66 12.20
C LYS A 86 20.24 5.01 13.31
N LEU A 87 20.54 3.72 13.20
CA LEU A 87 21.40 3.01 14.15
C LEU A 87 22.81 3.61 14.19
N ASN A 88 23.43 3.85 13.03
CA ASN A 88 24.76 4.46 12.97
C ASN A 88 24.81 5.84 13.66
N LYS A 89 23.78 6.67 13.44
CA LYS A 89 23.68 7.98 14.12
C LYS A 89 23.53 7.85 15.63
N MET A 90 22.81 6.84 16.11
CA MET A 90 22.68 6.57 17.55
C MET A 90 24.03 6.15 18.14
N ASP A 91 24.77 5.27 17.47
CA ASP A 91 26.09 4.82 17.91
C ASP A 91 27.11 5.98 17.93
N GLU A 92 27.09 6.86 16.92
CA GLU A 92 27.92 8.07 16.90
C GLU A 92 27.58 9.02 18.05
N SER A 93 26.30 9.14 18.42
CA SER A 93 25.85 9.99 19.53
C SER A 93 26.17 9.42 20.91
N ALA A 94 26.22 8.09 21.04
CA ALA A 94 26.52 7.42 22.31
C ALA A 94 28.02 7.38 22.64
N ASN A 95 28.88 7.54 21.63
CA ASN A 95 30.35 7.53 21.77
C ASN A 95 30.97 8.94 21.85
N LYS A 96 30.15 10.00 21.92
CA LYS A 96 30.57 11.39 22.15
C LYS A 96 30.30 11.79 23.60
#